data_AF-A0AA36GEQ4-F1
#
_entry.id   AF-A0AA36GEQ4-F1
#
_cell.length_a   1.000
_cell.length_b   1.000
_cell.length_c   1.000
_cell.angle_alpha   90.00
_cell.angle_beta   90.00
_cell.angle_gamma   90.00
#
_symmetry.space_group_name_H-M   'P 1'
#
loop_
_entity.id
_entity.type
_entity.pdbx_description
1 polymer ?
#
loop_
_entity_poly.entity_id
_entity_poly.type
_entity_poly.pdbx_seq_one_letter_code
_entity_poly.pdbx_strand_id
1 'polypeptide(L)'
;MQSSVQIAFLCALLVVVVSSSRPSQPPKACTAEEHAEMPCVCCKKDCWYTVASAATHELGHMPGEAGEREALATLRLIRACMISDCADLCLVRIPY
;
A
#
# COMPACT_ATOMS: atom_id res chain seq x y z
N MET A 1 41.61 4.49 -26.50
CA MET A 1 40.32 5.02 -27.00
C MET A 1 39.16 4.04 -26.77
N GLN A 2 39.34 2.73 -26.96
CA GLN A 2 38.28 1.71 -26.79
C GLN A 2 37.80 1.53 -25.33
N SER A 3 38.70 1.59 -24.34
CA SER A 3 38.32 1.46 -22.91
C SER A 3 37.47 2.62 -22.38
N SER A 4 37.70 3.85 -22.87
CA SER A 4 36.97 5.04 -22.42
C SER A 4 35.50 5.01 -22.85
N VAL A 5 35.21 4.43 -24.02
CA VAL A 5 33.85 4.30 -24.56
C VAL A 5 33.06 3.23 -23.81
N GLN A 6 33.70 2.12 -23.44
CA GLN A 6 33.09 1.04 -22.65
C GLN A 6 32.68 1.53 -21.26
N ILE A 7 33.54 2.31 -20.60
CA ILE A 7 33.25 2.91 -19.29
C ILE A 7 32.09 3.89 -19.38
N ALA A 8 32.06 4.75 -20.40
CA ALA A 8 30.96 5.68 -20.62
C ALA A 8 29.62 4.96 -20.83
N PHE A 9 29.62 3.85 -21.57
CA PHE A 9 28.43 3.03 -21.80
C PHE A 9 27.94 2.35 -20.52
N LEU A 10 28.85 1.81 -19.71
CA LEU A 10 28.53 1.20 -18.42
C LEU A 10 27.95 2.23 -17.44
N CYS A 11 28.52 3.44 -17.38
CA CYS A 11 27.99 4.53 -16.56
C CYS A 11 26.59 4.96 -17.04
N ALA A 12 26.38 5.07 -18.35
CA ALA A 12 25.06 5.41 -18.91
C ALA A 12 24.01 4.34 -18.57
N LEU A 13 24.36 3.05 -18.66
CA LEU A 13 23.48 1.95 -18.28
C LEU A 13 23.14 1.97 -16.78
N LEU A 14 24.12 2.24 -15.91
CA LEU A 14 23.89 2.37 -14.47
C LEU A 14 22.92 3.51 -14.12
N VAL A 15 23.04 4.66 -14.80
CA VAL A 15 22.13 5.81 -14.59
C VAL A 15 20.68 5.47 -14.99
N VAL A 16 20.48 4.69 -16.07
CA VAL A 16 19.15 4.26 -16.53
C VAL A 16 18.50 3.29 -15.55
N VAL A 17 19.26 2.35 -14.98
CA VAL A 17 18.76 1.38 -13.99
C VAL A 17 18.34 2.07 -12.70
N VAL A 18 19.15 3.02 -12.20
CA VAL A 18 18.84 3.78 -10.97
C VAL A 18 17.63 4.71 -11.14
N SER A 19 17.38 5.22 -12.34
CA SER A 19 16.23 6.11 -12.60
C SER A 19 14.88 5.39 -12.64
N SER A 20 14.87 4.06 -12.68
CA SER A 20 13.65 3.25 -12.76
C SER A 20 13.07 2.85 -11.40
N SER A 21 13.81 3.05 -10.30
CA SER A 21 13.25 2.86 -8.95
C SER A 21 12.44 4.09 -8.54
N ARG A 22 11.21 4.20 -9.06
CA ARG A 22 10.21 5.07 -8.44
C ARG A 22 9.97 4.54 -7.03
N PRO A 23 10.18 5.32 -5.96
CA PRO A 23 9.71 4.91 -4.64
C PRO A 23 8.21 4.65 -4.77
N SER A 24 7.77 3.45 -4.37
CA SER A 24 6.35 3.13 -4.32
C SER A 24 5.73 4.12 -3.36
N GLN A 25 5.09 5.18 -3.89
CA GLN A 25 4.31 6.07 -3.06
C GLN A 25 3.32 5.18 -2.29
N PRO A 26 3.22 5.32 -0.96
CA PRO A 26 2.22 4.59 -0.20
C PRO A 26 0.88 4.81 -0.92
N PRO A 27 0.15 3.73 -1.21
CA PRO A 27 -0.98 3.84 -2.12
C PRO A 27 -1.98 4.86 -1.56
N LYS A 28 -2.32 5.86 -2.38
CA LYS A 28 -3.11 7.02 -1.94
C LYS A 28 -4.50 6.57 -1.52
N ALA A 29 -4.98 7.15 -0.42
CA ALA A 29 -6.42 7.20 -0.11
C ALA A 29 -7.19 7.67 -1.35
N CYS A 30 -8.44 7.24 -1.48
CA CYS A 30 -9.25 7.61 -2.65
C CYS A 30 -9.46 9.12 -2.74
N THR A 31 -9.56 9.67 -3.95
CA THR A 31 -10.00 11.05 -4.16
C THR A 31 -11.50 11.19 -3.88
N ALA A 32 -12.00 12.43 -3.84
CA ALA A 32 -13.43 12.69 -3.64
C ALA A 32 -14.27 12.14 -4.80
N GLU A 33 -13.76 12.20 -6.02
CA GLU A 33 -14.39 11.66 -7.22
C GLU A 33 -14.44 10.13 -7.17
N GLU A 34 -13.33 9.47 -6.79
CA GLU A 34 -13.28 8.01 -6.64
C GLU A 34 -14.28 7.52 -5.57
N HIS A 35 -14.48 8.28 -4.50
CA HIS A 35 -15.49 7.97 -3.49
C HIS A 35 -16.92 7.99 -4.03
N ALA A 36 -17.21 8.86 -4.99
CA ALA A 36 -18.52 8.92 -5.64
C ALA A 36 -18.73 7.77 -6.62
N GLU A 37 -17.69 7.36 -7.35
CA GLU A 37 -17.77 6.31 -8.38
C GLU A 37 -17.67 4.89 -7.81
N MET A 38 -16.82 4.66 -6.80
CA MET A 38 -16.54 3.34 -6.23
C MET A 38 -16.53 3.33 -4.69
N PRO A 39 -17.66 3.69 -4.04
CA PRO A 39 -17.72 3.90 -2.59
C PRO A 39 -17.29 2.68 -1.76
N CYS A 40 -17.64 1.46 -2.18
CA CYS A 40 -17.23 0.23 -1.46
C CYS A 40 -15.72 0.00 -1.49
N VAL A 41 -15.08 0.19 -2.64
CA VAL A 41 -13.64 -0.02 -2.79
C VAL A 41 -12.88 1.02 -1.96
N CYS A 42 -13.34 2.27 -2.00
CA CYS A 42 -12.73 3.35 -1.24
C CYS A 42 -12.92 3.17 0.27
N CYS A 43 -14.10 2.77 0.76
CA CYS A 43 -14.28 2.45 2.17
C CYS A 43 -13.32 1.34 2.65
N LYS A 44 -13.14 0.28 1.86
CA LYS A 44 -12.17 -0.78 2.18
C LYS A 44 -10.74 -0.26 2.23
N LYS A 45 -10.34 0.58 1.27
CA LYS A 45 -9.02 1.23 1.27
C LYS A 45 -8.83 2.10 2.51
N ASP A 46 -9.83 2.88 2.88
CA ASP A 46 -9.77 3.75 4.06
C ASP A 46 -9.65 2.97 5.36
N CYS A 47 -10.41 1.88 5.51
CA CYS A 47 -10.26 0.95 6.62
C CYS A 47 -8.84 0.39 6.71
N TRP A 48 -8.27 -0.03 5.57
CA TRP A 48 -6.91 -0.55 5.52
C TRP A 48 -5.89 0.49 5.98
N TYR A 49 -5.88 1.68 5.39
CA TYR A 49 -4.87 2.70 5.70
C TYR A 49 -5.03 3.29 7.10
N THR A 50 -6.26 3.56 7.53
CA THR A 50 -6.50 4.15 8.85
C THR A 50 -6.03 3.20 9.95
N VAL A 51 -6.42 1.93 9.89
CA VAL A 51 -6.02 0.95 10.91
C VAL A 51 -4.54 0.62 10.82
N ALA A 52 -3.97 0.47 9.62
CA ALA A 52 -2.53 0.22 9.46
C ALA A 52 -1.67 1.40 9.96
N SER A 53 -2.10 2.64 9.69
CA SER A 53 -1.43 3.85 10.17
C SER A 53 -1.51 3.96 11.70
N ALA A 54 -2.69 3.73 12.28
CA ALA A 54 -2.86 3.71 13.73
C ALA A 54 -1.99 2.60 14.37
N ALA A 55 -2.00 1.39 13.84
CA ALA A 55 -1.15 0.31 14.33
C ALA A 55 0.34 0.66 14.21
N THR A 56 0.77 1.26 13.10
CA THR A 56 2.16 1.72 12.93
C THR A 56 2.53 2.77 13.97
N HIS A 57 1.62 3.70 14.28
CA HIS A 57 1.81 4.71 15.30
C HIS A 57 1.96 4.10 16.70
N GLU A 58 1.08 3.18 17.08
CA GLU A 58 1.08 2.53 18.40
C GLU A 58 2.23 1.55 18.60
N LEU A 59 2.62 0.82 17.55
CA LEU A 59 3.72 -0.17 17.61
C LEU A 59 5.10 0.49 17.47
N GLY A 60 5.17 1.66 16.84
CA GLY A 60 6.43 2.31 16.49
C GLY A 60 7.19 1.67 15.32
N HIS A 61 6.58 0.70 14.63
CA HIS A 61 7.10 0.02 13.45
C HIS A 61 5.97 -0.51 12.57
N MET A 62 6.28 -1.03 11.38
CA MET A 62 5.25 -1.59 10.51
C MET A 62 4.64 -2.85 11.13
N PRO A 63 3.31 -3.00 11.12
CA PRO A 63 2.66 -4.23 11.58
C PRO A 63 3.18 -5.46 10.84
N GLY A 64 3.62 -6.47 11.60
CA GLY A 64 4.21 -7.71 11.10
C GLY A 64 5.73 -7.79 11.22
N GLU A 65 6.41 -6.68 11.52
CA GLU A 65 7.86 -6.70 11.79
C GLU A 65 8.20 -7.52 13.06
N ALA A 66 7.36 -7.48 14.09
CA ALA A 66 7.55 -8.28 15.30
C ALA A 66 7.01 -9.73 15.18
N GLY A 67 6.47 -10.10 14.02
CA GLY A 67 6.06 -11.46 13.67
C GLY A 67 4.61 -11.61 13.23
N GLU A 68 4.26 -12.83 12.84
CA GLU A 68 2.96 -13.17 12.20
C GLU A 68 1.75 -12.87 13.11
N ARG A 69 1.88 -13.08 14.43
CA ARG A 69 0.77 -12.84 15.36
C ARG A 69 0.35 -11.38 15.38
N GLU A 70 1.30 -10.46 15.31
CA GLU A 70 1.04 -9.03 15.22
C GLU A 70 0.38 -8.68 13.89
N ALA A 71 0.91 -9.19 12.78
CA ALA A 71 0.29 -9.00 11.46
C ALA A 71 -1.18 -9.45 11.46
N LEU A 72 -1.46 -10.64 11.99
CA LEU A 72 -2.81 -11.18 12.09
C LEU A 72 -3.72 -10.37 13.02
N ALA A 73 -3.19 -9.83 14.12
CA ALA A 73 -3.95 -8.95 14.99
C ALA A 73 -4.40 -7.68 14.25
N THR A 74 -3.48 -7.03 13.52
CA THR A 74 -3.79 -5.84 12.71
C THR A 74 -4.76 -6.17 11.57
N LEU A 75 -4.57 -7.28 10.87
CA LEU A 75 -5.49 -7.72 9.80
C LEU A 75 -6.91 -7.98 10.32
N ARG A 76 -7.05 -8.49 11.56
CA ARG A 76 -8.37 -8.67 12.19
C ARG A 76 -9.05 -7.33 12.46
N LEU A 77 -8.30 -6.32 12.90
CA LEU A 77 -8.84 -4.97 13.10
C LEU A 77 -9.26 -4.32 11.78
N ILE A 78 -8.44 -4.44 10.73
CA ILE A 78 -8.78 -3.96 9.38
C ILE A 78 -10.07 -4.62 8.90
N ARG A 79 -10.17 -5.94 9.05
CA ARG A 79 -11.37 -6.69 8.66
C ARG A 79 -12.59 -6.27 9.48
N ALA A 80 -12.43 -6.01 10.78
CA ALA A 80 -13.51 -5.54 11.63
C ALA A 80 -14.06 -4.20 11.11
N CYS A 81 -13.19 -3.24 10.79
CA CYS A 81 -13.57 -1.97 10.17
C CYS A 81 -14.36 -2.19 8.86
N MET A 82 -13.87 -3.05 7.96
CA MET A 82 -14.57 -3.30 6.69
C MET A 82 -15.96 -3.90 6.88
N ILE A 83 -16.14 -4.74 7.90
CA ILE A 83 -17.43 -5.38 8.20
C ILE A 83 -18.38 -4.38 8.87
N SER A 84 -17.89 -3.51 9.76
CA SER A 84 -18.75 -2.55 10.45
C SER A 84 -19.11 -1.34 9.58
N ASP A 85 -18.13 -0.78 8.87
CA ASP A 85 -18.25 0.57 8.30
C ASP A 85 -18.58 0.51 6.80
N CYS A 86 -18.18 -0.56 6.12
CA CYS A 86 -18.41 -0.71 4.68
C CYS A 86 -19.60 -1.60 4.33
N ALA A 87 -20.31 -2.18 5.31
CA ALA A 87 -21.40 -3.13 5.07
C ALA A 87 -22.51 -2.57 4.16
N ASP A 88 -22.93 -1.34 4.41
CA ASP A 88 -24.02 -0.71 3.65
C ASP A 88 -23.58 -0.23 2.26
N LEU A 89 -22.27 0.00 2.08
CA LEU A 89 -21.69 0.42 0.80
C LEU A 89 -21.36 -0.77 -0.11
N CYS A 90 -21.00 -1.89 0.50
CA CYS A 90 -20.58 -3.10 -0.20
C CYS A 90 -21.71 -4.11 -0.26
N LEU A 91 -22.44 -4.14 -1.37
CA LEU A 91 -23.37 -5.25 -1.65
C LEU A 91 -22.63 -6.58 -1.49
N VAL A 92 -23.24 -7.54 -0.79
CA VAL A 92 -22.71 -8.89 -0.58
C VAL A 92 -22.43 -9.53 -1.95
N ARG A 93 -21.18 -9.47 -2.41
CA ARG A 93 -20.71 -10.22 -3.57
C ARG A 93 -19.49 -11.03 -3.19
N ILE A 94 -19.78 -12.34 -3.15
CA ILE A 94 -18.97 -13.57 -3.21
C ILE A 94 -17.54 -13.46 -2.66
N PRO A 95 -17.18 -14.29 -1.65
CA PRO A 95 -15.81 -14.38 -1.20
C PRO A 95 -14.91 -14.81 -2.36
N TYR A 96 -13.92 -13.97 -2.69
CA TYR A 96 -12.77 -14.34 -3.50
C TYR A 96 -11.80 -15.19 -2.66
#